data_AF-A0A954WS23-F1
#
_entry.id   AF-A0A954WS23-F1
#
_cell.length_a   1.000
_cell.length_b   1.000
_cell.length_c   1.000
_cell.angle_alpha   90.00
_cell.angle_beta   90.00
_cell.angle_gamma   90.00
#
_symmetry.space_group_name_H-M   'P 1'
#
loop_
_entity.id
_entity.type
_entity.pdbx_description
1 polymer ?
#
loop_
_entity_poly.entity_id
_entity_poly.type
_entity_poly.pdbx_seq_one_letter_code
_entity_poly.pdbx_strand_id
1 'polypeptide(L)'
;MCFRRVLPIRAAIALTIISFGFGGLELAAQDDVLMGFFITSNGPGNGADLGGLAGADAHCQTLAEAVGAGQRTWRAYLSAQATDDQAAVNARDRIGRGPWQNALGVVIANTVDELHGDNNLTKQTALNEMGEIVNGRGDSPNRHDILTGSQLDGTVLPGAADSTCDNWTSSTSGSAMLGHHDRTGGGTNPTSWNSAHASRGCSPANLRSTGGDGLFYCFAADLLPLLIALDDGSITNPSERLTYIHDLLGTWIGDSNLDGEFNSADLVEVFQANQYEDGIIANSTWVTGDWSGDREFNSSDLVLAFQDAGFEMGQRPTIIAVPEPSGVLLIAVGFVALAQLRTSRR
;
A
#
# COMPACT_ATOMS: atom_id res chain seq x y z
N MET A 1 -89.86 20.95 -22.69
CA MET A 1 -89.59 19.75 -23.52
C MET A 1 -88.09 19.59 -23.70
N CYS A 2 -87.64 18.33 -23.76
CA CYS A 2 -86.30 17.86 -24.12
C CYS A 2 -85.19 17.92 -23.07
N PHE A 3 -84.98 16.75 -22.46
CA PHE A 3 -83.69 16.26 -21.96
C PHE A 3 -82.64 16.27 -23.07
N ARG A 4 -81.37 16.59 -22.72
CA ARG A 4 -80.21 15.81 -23.19
C ARG A 4 -78.99 16.04 -22.30
N ARG A 5 -78.48 14.93 -21.76
CA ARG A 5 -77.21 14.77 -21.04
C ARG A 5 -76.03 14.95 -22.01
N VAL A 6 -74.95 15.59 -21.56
CA VAL A 6 -73.57 15.29 -21.97
C VAL A 6 -72.66 15.43 -20.74
N LEU A 7 -71.84 14.39 -20.49
CA LEU A 7 -70.88 14.27 -19.37
C LEU A 7 -69.67 15.22 -19.52
N PRO A 8 -68.91 15.48 -18.43
CA PRO A 8 -67.94 16.57 -18.34
C PRO A 8 -66.54 16.19 -18.86
N ILE A 9 -65.88 17.15 -19.52
CA ILE A 9 -64.44 17.07 -19.83
C ILE A 9 -63.66 17.62 -18.64
N ARG A 10 -62.72 16.79 -18.18
CA ARG A 10 -61.84 16.99 -17.03
C ARG A 10 -60.84 18.12 -17.29
N ALA A 11 -60.70 19.04 -16.34
CA ALA A 11 -59.55 19.94 -16.24
C ALA A 11 -58.74 19.54 -15.00
N ALA A 12 -57.62 18.84 -15.20
CA ALA A 12 -56.66 18.55 -14.15
C ALA A 12 -55.70 19.73 -14.02
N ILE A 13 -55.77 20.44 -12.90
CA ILE A 13 -54.77 21.44 -12.51
C ILE A 13 -53.62 20.68 -11.85
N ALA A 14 -52.49 20.58 -12.56
CA ALA A 14 -51.25 20.06 -12.01
C ALA A 14 -50.60 21.14 -11.14
N LEU A 15 -50.66 20.97 -9.82
CA LEU A 15 -49.93 21.77 -8.85
C LEU A 15 -48.57 21.11 -8.61
N THR A 16 -47.53 21.62 -9.27
CA THR A 16 -46.15 21.17 -9.10
C THR A 16 -45.62 21.68 -7.76
N ILE A 17 -45.55 20.80 -6.76
CA ILE A 17 -44.87 21.07 -5.50
C ILE A 17 -43.38 20.81 -5.73
N ILE A 18 -42.57 21.88 -5.75
CA ILE A 18 -41.11 21.79 -5.73
C ILE A 18 -40.71 21.41 -4.30
N SER A 19 -40.55 20.12 -4.04
CA SER A 19 -39.88 19.62 -2.85
C SER A 19 -38.37 19.82 -3.01
N PHE A 20 -37.81 20.80 -2.31
CA PHE A 20 -36.38 20.91 -2.05
C PHE A 20 -35.95 19.67 -1.25
N GLY A 21 -35.44 18.66 -1.94
CA GLY A 21 -34.69 17.59 -1.30
C GLY A 21 -33.39 18.17 -0.79
N PHE A 22 -33.24 18.27 0.53
CA PHE A 22 -31.93 18.33 1.15
C PHE A 22 -31.20 17.07 0.74
N GLY A 23 -30.31 17.18 -0.26
CA GLY A 23 -29.33 16.14 -0.56
C GLY A 23 -28.47 15.99 0.68
N GLY A 24 -28.69 14.93 1.45
CA GLY A 24 -27.69 14.43 2.36
C GLY A 24 -26.43 14.20 1.55
N LEU A 25 -25.37 14.91 1.91
CA LEU A 25 -24.04 14.62 1.45
C LEU A 25 -23.70 13.25 2.06
N GLU A 26 -23.96 12.17 1.33
CA GLU A 26 -23.39 10.87 1.64
C GLU A 26 -21.89 11.03 1.37
N LEU A 27 -21.13 11.30 2.43
CA LEU A 27 -19.72 10.95 2.45
C LEU A 27 -19.69 9.43 2.28
N ALA A 28 -19.45 8.97 1.05
CA ALA A 28 -18.90 7.65 0.87
C ALA A 28 -17.59 7.64 1.67
N ALA A 29 -17.52 6.80 2.70
CA ALA A 29 -16.23 6.39 3.23
C ALA A 29 -15.52 5.73 2.05
N GLN A 30 -14.57 6.45 1.46
CA GLN A 30 -13.60 5.85 0.58
C GLN A 30 -12.82 4.90 1.48
N ASP A 31 -12.98 3.59 1.27
CA ASP A 31 -12.01 2.62 1.79
C ASP A 31 -10.66 3.18 1.37
N ASP A 32 -9.89 3.65 2.35
CA ASP A 32 -8.61 4.29 2.09
C ASP A 32 -7.69 3.16 1.64
N VAL A 33 -7.61 2.94 0.32
CA VAL A 33 -6.70 1.96 -0.25
C VAL A 33 -5.31 2.43 0.17
N LEU A 34 -4.70 1.71 1.11
CA LEU A 34 -3.39 2.00 1.65
C LEU A 34 -2.31 1.59 0.63
N MET A 35 -2.34 2.21 -0.54
CA MET A 35 -1.39 1.95 -1.61
C MET A 35 0.02 2.09 -1.04
N GLY A 36 0.77 1.01 -1.11
CA GLY A 36 2.14 0.91 -0.61
C GLY A 36 3.10 0.41 -1.66
N PHE A 37 2.62 0.07 -2.84
CA PHE A 37 3.43 -0.42 -3.93
C PHE A 37 2.91 0.07 -5.28
N PHE A 38 3.82 0.44 -6.18
CA PHE A 38 3.55 0.56 -7.61
C PHE A 38 4.83 0.45 -8.45
N ILE A 39 4.68 0.18 -9.75
CA ILE A 39 5.73 0.41 -10.75
C ILE A 39 5.59 1.82 -11.29
N THR A 40 6.69 2.56 -11.45
CA THR A 40 6.59 3.90 -12.06
C THR A 40 5.91 3.84 -13.44
N SER A 41 4.86 4.66 -13.67
CA SER A 41 4.24 4.75 -14.99
C SER A 41 5.22 5.24 -16.07
N ASN A 42 6.12 6.15 -15.68
CA ASN A 42 7.26 6.59 -16.47
C ASN A 42 8.51 6.77 -15.60
N GLY A 43 9.69 6.50 -16.17
CA GLY A 43 10.95 6.93 -15.57
C GLY A 43 11.19 8.44 -15.72
N PRO A 44 12.24 9.00 -15.10
CA PRO A 44 12.58 10.43 -15.16
C PRO A 44 13.12 10.87 -16.54
N GLY A 45 13.38 9.94 -17.45
CA GLY A 45 13.68 10.21 -18.86
C GLY A 45 15.16 10.15 -19.25
N ASN A 46 16.08 10.06 -18.29
CA ASN A 46 17.53 9.95 -18.55
C ASN A 46 18.09 8.52 -18.44
N GLY A 47 17.26 7.52 -18.71
CA GLY A 47 17.66 6.10 -18.62
C GLY A 47 17.79 5.69 -17.16
N ALA A 48 18.94 5.09 -16.79
CA ALA A 48 19.24 4.69 -15.42
C ALA A 48 19.98 5.78 -14.61
N ASP A 49 20.24 6.95 -15.18
CA ASP A 49 20.58 8.13 -14.39
C ASP A 49 19.30 8.70 -13.76
N LEU A 50 19.12 8.37 -12.50
CA LEU A 50 17.96 8.76 -11.69
C LEU A 50 18.32 9.92 -10.74
N GLY A 51 19.54 10.47 -10.80
CA GLY A 51 20.06 11.38 -9.79
C GLY A 51 20.45 10.67 -8.49
N GLY A 52 20.88 9.40 -8.59
CA GLY A 52 21.14 8.53 -7.44
C GLY A 52 19.88 8.01 -6.77
N LEU A 53 20.05 7.30 -5.65
CA LEU A 53 18.93 6.77 -4.86
C LEU A 53 17.96 7.87 -4.40
N ALA A 54 18.49 9.04 -4.03
CA ALA A 54 17.67 10.17 -3.59
C ALA A 54 16.78 10.74 -4.71
N GLY A 55 17.30 10.83 -5.95
CA GLY A 55 16.51 11.27 -7.09
C GLY A 55 15.46 10.24 -7.51
N ALA A 56 15.77 8.94 -7.42
CA ALA A 56 14.80 7.86 -7.63
C ALA A 56 13.67 7.89 -6.58
N ASP A 57 14.00 8.09 -5.30
CA ASP A 57 13.01 8.24 -4.21
C ASP A 57 12.11 9.46 -4.44
N ALA A 58 12.69 10.60 -4.82
CA ALA A 58 11.93 11.81 -5.12
C ALA A 58 10.96 11.62 -6.31
N HIS A 59 11.34 10.81 -7.30
CA HIS A 59 10.47 10.47 -8.42
C HIS A 59 9.31 9.57 -7.98
N CYS A 60 9.56 8.57 -7.13
CA CYS A 60 8.48 7.79 -6.51
C CYS A 60 7.51 8.69 -5.74
N GLN A 61 8.04 9.59 -4.91
CA GLN A 61 7.26 10.54 -4.13
C GLN A 61 6.36 11.41 -5.03
N THR A 62 6.93 11.94 -6.12
CA THR A 62 6.21 12.78 -7.09
C THR A 62 5.04 12.04 -7.75
N LEU A 63 5.26 10.78 -8.16
CA LEU A 63 4.21 9.97 -8.78
C LEU A 63 3.10 9.60 -7.79
N ALA A 64 3.47 9.24 -6.56
CA ALA A 64 2.49 8.94 -5.52
C ALA A 64 1.64 10.17 -5.14
N GLU A 65 2.26 11.35 -5.05
CA GLU A 65 1.55 12.62 -4.83
C GLU A 65 0.49 12.89 -5.90
N ALA A 66 0.81 12.59 -7.17
CA ALA A 66 -0.10 12.83 -8.29
C ALA A 66 -1.40 12.01 -8.21
N VAL A 67 -1.41 10.91 -7.46
CA VAL A 67 -2.57 10.03 -7.26
C VAL A 67 -3.13 10.07 -5.83
N GLY A 68 -2.68 11.02 -5.01
CA GLY A 68 -3.20 11.22 -3.65
C GLY A 68 -2.60 10.30 -2.58
N ALA A 69 -1.44 9.70 -2.84
CA ALA A 69 -0.71 8.85 -1.89
C ALA A 69 0.62 9.49 -1.41
N GLY A 70 0.77 10.81 -1.57
CA GLY A 70 1.99 11.56 -1.23
C GLY A 70 2.26 11.77 0.25
N GLN A 71 1.29 11.50 1.11
CA GLN A 71 1.42 11.54 2.57
C GLN A 71 2.34 10.45 3.12
N ARG A 72 2.63 9.42 2.31
CA ARG A 72 3.55 8.35 2.65
C ARG A 72 4.98 8.70 2.30
N THR A 73 5.93 8.07 2.98
CA THR A 73 7.34 8.13 2.57
C THR A 73 7.61 7.06 1.53
N TRP A 74 7.94 7.46 0.31
CA TRP A 74 8.21 6.52 -0.78
C TRP A 74 9.71 6.29 -1.02
N ARG A 75 10.06 5.05 -1.33
CA ARG A 75 11.41 4.63 -1.69
C ARG A 75 11.39 3.86 -2.99
N ALA A 76 12.33 4.17 -3.88
CA ALA A 76 12.62 3.34 -5.03
C ALA A 76 13.30 2.06 -4.56
N TYR A 77 12.80 0.89 -4.97
CA TYR A 77 13.44 -0.40 -4.70
C TYR A 77 14.68 -0.55 -5.59
N LEU A 78 15.79 0.00 -5.12
CA LEU A 78 17.06 0.03 -5.82
C LEU A 78 18.19 -0.20 -4.82
N SER A 79 19.11 -1.12 -5.14
CA SER A 79 20.36 -1.28 -4.42
C SER A 79 21.43 -0.31 -4.95
N ALA A 80 22.44 0.00 -4.14
CA ALA A 80 23.61 0.79 -4.55
C ALA A 80 24.89 0.11 -4.06
N GLN A 81 25.92 0.09 -4.91
CA GLN A 81 27.23 -0.47 -4.58
C GLN A 81 27.99 0.43 -3.61
N ALA A 82 28.87 -0.16 -2.81
CA ALA A 82 29.75 0.59 -1.93
C ALA A 82 30.68 1.50 -2.75
N THR A 83 30.93 2.70 -2.24
CA THR A 83 31.97 3.61 -2.71
C THR A 83 33.02 3.77 -1.61
N ASP A 84 34.09 4.52 -1.88
CA ASP A 84 35.11 4.81 -0.86
C ASP A 84 34.52 5.52 0.37
N ASP A 85 33.46 6.30 0.19
CA ASP A 85 32.84 7.15 1.22
C ASP A 85 31.48 6.62 1.73
N GLN A 86 30.91 5.60 1.09
CA GLN A 86 29.57 5.10 1.42
C GLN A 86 29.52 3.57 1.39
N ALA A 87 28.93 2.99 2.44
CA ALA A 87 28.64 1.56 2.45
C ALA A 87 27.64 1.20 1.34
N ALA A 88 27.67 -0.07 0.93
CA ALA A 88 26.66 -0.64 0.07
C ALA A 88 25.25 -0.47 0.69
N VAL A 89 24.26 -0.27 -0.16
CA VAL A 89 22.86 -0.13 0.24
C VAL A 89 22.04 -1.22 -0.44
N ASN A 90 21.32 -2.01 0.35
CA ASN A 90 20.42 -3.05 -0.15
C ASN A 90 19.03 -2.48 -0.37
N ALA A 91 18.37 -2.81 -1.48
CA ALA A 91 16.99 -2.39 -1.74
C ALA A 91 16.02 -2.85 -0.64
N ARG A 92 16.18 -4.10 -0.17
CA ARG A 92 15.31 -4.69 0.86
C ARG A 92 15.32 -3.93 2.20
N ASP A 93 16.43 -3.28 2.53
CA ASP A 93 16.60 -2.58 3.82
C ASP A 93 16.07 -1.14 3.77
N ARG A 94 15.77 -0.65 2.56
CA ARG A 94 15.32 0.74 2.35
C ARG A 94 13.80 0.87 2.33
N ILE A 95 13.10 -0.19 1.93
CA ILE A 95 11.64 -0.21 1.88
C ILE A 95 11.06 -0.44 3.27
N GLY A 96 9.73 -0.31 3.38
CA GLY A 96 9.03 -0.56 4.64
C GLY A 96 9.06 -2.04 5.02
N ARG A 97 8.29 -2.42 6.04
CA ARG A 97 8.14 -3.84 6.40
C ARG A 97 7.00 -4.53 5.68
N GLY A 98 6.09 -3.75 5.10
CA GLY A 98 4.80 -4.20 4.59
C GLY A 98 3.67 -3.89 5.58
N PRO A 99 2.44 -4.39 5.33
CA PRO A 99 2.02 -4.96 4.05
C PRO A 99 2.00 -3.88 2.95
N TRP A 100 2.29 -4.29 1.71
CA TRP A 100 2.16 -3.39 0.55
C TRP A 100 1.02 -3.81 -0.33
N GLN A 101 0.11 -2.87 -0.59
CA GLN A 101 -0.99 -3.03 -1.53
C GLN A 101 -0.73 -2.21 -2.80
N ASN A 102 -1.19 -2.70 -3.95
CA ASN A 102 -1.21 -1.90 -5.17
C ASN A 102 -2.37 -0.88 -5.15
N ALA A 103 -2.48 -0.06 -6.20
CA ALA A 103 -3.52 0.97 -6.33
C ALA A 103 -4.97 0.44 -6.31
N LEU A 104 -5.19 -0.88 -6.44
CA LEU A 104 -6.50 -1.53 -6.37
C LEU A 104 -6.72 -2.27 -5.03
N GLY A 105 -5.84 -2.08 -4.04
CA GLY A 105 -5.94 -2.73 -2.72
C GLY A 105 -5.50 -4.19 -2.71
N VAL A 106 -4.95 -4.71 -3.81
CA VAL A 106 -4.44 -6.08 -3.85
C VAL A 106 -3.10 -6.13 -3.10
N VAL A 107 -3.03 -6.98 -2.08
CA VAL A 107 -1.79 -7.24 -1.33
C VAL A 107 -0.74 -7.86 -2.25
N ILE A 108 0.44 -7.26 -2.25
CA ILE A 108 1.64 -7.68 -3.00
C ILE A 108 2.52 -8.57 -2.12
N ALA A 109 2.74 -8.18 -0.88
CA ALA A 109 3.41 -8.96 0.16
C ALA A 109 3.07 -8.35 1.52
N ASN A 110 2.97 -9.18 2.56
CA ASN A 110 2.77 -8.73 3.93
C ASN A 110 4.09 -8.38 4.63
N THR A 111 5.18 -9.08 4.26
CA THR A 111 6.50 -8.88 4.87
C THR A 111 7.60 -8.77 3.82
N VAL A 112 8.77 -8.26 4.23
CA VAL A 112 9.98 -8.28 3.40
C VAL A 112 10.35 -9.70 2.99
N ASP A 113 10.21 -10.69 3.87
CA ASP A 113 10.56 -12.07 3.55
C ASP A 113 9.55 -12.71 2.57
N GLU A 114 8.25 -12.41 2.71
CA GLU A 114 7.25 -12.79 1.70
C GLU A 114 7.56 -12.12 0.36
N LEU A 115 7.93 -10.82 0.36
CA LEU A 115 8.29 -10.09 -0.85
C LEU A 115 9.45 -10.74 -1.62
N HIS A 116 10.41 -11.35 -0.93
CA HIS A 116 11.53 -12.08 -1.56
C HIS A 116 11.29 -13.60 -1.68
N GLY A 117 10.12 -14.07 -1.24
CA GLY A 117 9.67 -15.45 -1.29
C GLY A 117 8.41 -15.59 -2.17
N ASP A 118 7.29 -15.96 -1.55
CA ASP A 118 6.01 -16.23 -2.21
C ASP A 118 5.11 -15.00 -2.28
N ASN A 119 5.55 -13.99 -3.02
CA ASN A 119 4.82 -12.74 -3.20
C ASN A 119 3.75 -12.82 -4.32
N ASN A 120 2.92 -11.78 -4.38
CA ASN A 120 1.89 -11.63 -5.40
C ASN A 120 2.30 -10.64 -6.51
N LEU A 121 3.57 -10.60 -6.92
CA LEU A 121 4.01 -9.83 -8.10
C LEU A 121 3.77 -10.63 -9.37
N THR A 122 2.83 -10.15 -10.18
CA THR A 122 2.48 -10.69 -11.49
C THR A 122 2.20 -9.52 -12.45
N LYS A 123 2.07 -9.79 -13.75
CA LYS A 123 1.64 -8.76 -14.72
C LYS A 123 0.31 -8.09 -14.34
N GLN A 124 -0.59 -8.83 -13.68
CA GLN A 124 -1.93 -8.36 -13.31
C GLN A 124 -1.94 -7.54 -12.03
N THR A 125 -0.97 -7.74 -11.14
CA THR A 125 -0.95 -7.15 -9.80
C THR A 125 0.13 -6.09 -9.66
N ALA A 126 1.19 -6.17 -10.46
CA ALA A 126 2.26 -5.18 -10.49
C ALA A 126 1.86 -3.96 -11.35
N LEU A 127 0.94 -3.16 -10.79
CA LEU A 127 0.32 -2.00 -11.45
C LEU A 127 1.16 -0.74 -11.27
N ASN A 128 0.90 0.27 -12.11
CA ASN A 128 1.42 1.61 -11.89
C ASN A 128 0.62 2.37 -10.81
N GLU A 129 1.08 3.57 -10.45
CA GLU A 129 0.45 4.40 -9.41
C GLU A 129 -1.00 4.78 -9.73
N MET A 130 -1.39 4.75 -11.01
CA MET A 130 -2.75 5.01 -11.48
C MET A 130 -3.63 3.75 -11.49
N GLY A 131 -3.09 2.59 -11.10
CA GLY A 131 -3.79 1.30 -11.13
C GLY A 131 -3.89 0.66 -12.51
N GLU A 132 -3.04 1.08 -13.45
CA GLU A 132 -3.01 0.52 -14.80
C GLU A 132 -1.98 -0.61 -14.92
N ILE A 133 -2.25 -1.55 -15.82
CA ILE A 133 -1.30 -2.62 -16.15
C ILE A 133 -0.11 -2.03 -16.90
N VAL A 134 1.10 -2.34 -16.42
CA VAL A 134 2.34 -2.01 -17.13
C VAL A 134 2.55 -2.98 -18.29
N ASN A 135 2.94 -2.46 -19.46
CA ASN A 135 3.25 -3.29 -20.62
C ASN A 135 4.39 -4.27 -20.31
N GLY A 136 4.13 -5.55 -20.48
CA GLY A 136 5.09 -6.63 -20.31
C GLY A 136 5.53 -7.24 -21.64
N ARG A 137 6.10 -8.42 -21.54
CA ARG A 137 6.55 -9.21 -22.69
C ARG A 137 5.36 -9.53 -23.61
N GLY A 138 5.55 -9.26 -24.90
CA GLY A 138 4.53 -9.45 -25.92
C GLY A 138 3.66 -8.22 -26.19
N ASP A 139 3.72 -7.19 -25.33
CA ASP A 139 3.04 -5.92 -25.57
C ASP A 139 3.90 -4.97 -26.42
N SER A 140 3.29 -3.87 -26.87
CA SER A 140 3.95 -2.83 -27.65
C SER A 140 3.62 -1.44 -27.11
N PRO A 141 4.62 -0.64 -26.66
CA PRO A 141 6.03 -1.02 -26.51
C PRO A 141 6.23 -2.07 -25.40
N ASN A 142 7.29 -2.88 -25.51
CA ASN A 142 7.73 -3.77 -24.43
C ASN A 142 8.40 -2.94 -23.32
N ARG A 143 7.96 -3.09 -22.06
CA ARG A 143 8.51 -2.40 -20.88
C ARG A 143 8.68 -3.36 -19.70
N HIS A 144 8.98 -4.63 -19.98
CA HIS A 144 8.93 -5.68 -18.96
C HIS A 144 10.09 -5.67 -17.97
N ASP A 145 11.27 -5.20 -18.39
CA ASP A 145 12.43 -5.09 -17.51
C ASP A 145 12.34 -3.87 -16.59
N ILE A 146 12.55 -4.12 -15.30
CA ILE A 146 12.51 -3.14 -14.23
C ILE A 146 13.90 -3.03 -13.58
N LEU A 147 14.39 -1.80 -13.36
CA LEU A 147 15.67 -1.51 -12.70
C LEU A 147 15.61 -1.92 -11.22
N THR A 148 16.64 -2.63 -10.73
CA THR A 148 16.76 -3.01 -9.30
C THR A 148 18.18 -2.89 -8.76
N GLY A 149 19.19 -3.34 -9.50
CA GLY A 149 20.55 -3.46 -8.97
C GLY A 149 20.72 -4.54 -7.90
N SER A 150 19.74 -5.43 -7.74
CA SER A 150 19.63 -6.32 -6.58
C SER A 150 19.80 -7.79 -6.92
N GLN A 151 20.26 -8.57 -5.96
CA GLN A 151 20.20 -10.03 -5.96
C GLN A 151 18.76 -10.50 -5.65
N LEU A 152 18.53 -11.81 -5.76
CA LEU A 152 17.22 -12.41 -5.50
C LEU A 152 16.66 -12.07 -4.11
N ASP A 153 17.54 -12.03 -3.10
CA ASP A 153 17.20 -11.69 -1.72
C ASP A 153 17.08 -10.18 -1.47
N GLY A 154 17.23 -9.33 -2.49
CA GLY A 154 17.15 -7.88 -2.39
C GLY A 154 18.41 -7.18 -1.88
N THR A 155 19.51 -7.93 -1.68
CA THR A 155 20.83 -7.34 -1.38
C THR A 155 21.47 -6.77 -2.65
N VAL A 156 22.45 -5.87 -2.51
CA VAL A 156 23.24 -5.41 -3.66
C VAL A 156 24.06 -6.56 -4.27
N LEU A 157 24.26 -6.53 -5.60
CA LEU A 157 25.19 -7.47 -6.22
C LEU A 157 26.64 -7.21 -5.75
N PRO A 158 27.35 -8.24 -5.27
CA PRO A 158 28.73 -8.10 -4.87
C PRO A 158 29.68 -8.00 -6.08
N GLY A 159 30.84 -7.37 -5.86
CA GLY A 159 31.93 -7.31 -6.85
C GLY A 159 32.09 -5.96 -7.52
N ALA A 160 33.12 -5.85 -8.36
CA ALA A 160 33.54 -4.58 -8.99
C ALA A 160 32.82 -4.27 -10.32
N ALA A 161 32.02 -5.20 -10.84
CA ALA A 161 31.24 -4.94 -12.05
C ALA A 161 30.04 -4.05 -11.70
N ASP A 162 29.88 -2.97 -12.45
CA ASP A 162 28.74 -2.07 -12.27
C ASP A 162 27.43 -2.79 -12.58
N SER A 163 26.53 -2.76 -11.59
CA SER A 163 25.19 -3.35 -11.64
C SER A 163 24.10 -2.32 -11.32
N THR A 164 24.46 -1.05 -11.21
CA THR A 164 23.60 0.05 -10.76
C THR A 164 23.74 1.29 -11.64
N CYS A 165 24.46 1.23 -12.76
CA CYS A 165 24.71 2.37 -13.64
C CYS A 165 25.36 3.54 -12.90
N ASP A 166 26.51 3.27 -12.29
CA ASP A 166 27.25 4.19 -11.42
C ASP A 166 26.37 4.70 -10.26
N ASN A 167 25.75 3.76 -9.52
CA ASN A 167 24.81 4.06 -8.45
C ASN A 167 23.70 5.03 -8.86
N TRP A 168 23.14 4.79 -10.05
CA TRP A 168 22.00 5.50 -10.64
C TRP A 168 22.32 6.95 -11.01
N THR A 169 23.57 7.22 -11.40
CA THR A 169 24.03 8.56 -11.82
C THR A 169 24.57 8.60 -13.25
N SER A 170 24.58 7.47 -13.96
CA SER A 170 25.05 7.39 -15.34
C SER A 170 23.98 6.92 -16.32
N SER A 171 23.85 7.64 -17.43
CA SER A 171 23.04 7.27 -18.59
C SER A 171 23.90 6.70 -19.73
N THR A 172 25.19 6.47 -19.49
CA THR A 172 26.16 6.18 -20.56
C THR A 172 26.92 4.88 -20.32
N SER A 173 27.83 4.87 -19.35
CA SER A 173 28.65 3.72 -18.96
C SER A 173 27.91 2.80 -17.99
N GLY A 174 28.33 1.55 -17.96
CA GLY A 174 27.83 0.58 -16.98
C GLY A 174 26.67 -0.26 -17.48
N SER A 175 26.05 -0.95 -16.53
CA SER A 175 24.87 -1.79 -16.70
C SER A 175 24.09 -1.82 -15.39
N ALA A 176 22.80 -2.06 -15.47
CA ALA A 176 21.96 -2.29 -14.29
C ALA A 176 21.57 -3.77 -14.21
N MET A 177 21.47 -4.33 -13.01
CA MET A 177 20.69 -5.56 -12.81
C MET A 177 19.20 -5.23 -12.91
N LEU A 178 18.47 -6.08 -13.64
CA LEU A 178 17.06 -5.93 -13.95
C LEU A 178 16.27 -7.13 -13.43
N GLY A 179 14.98 -6.93 -13.16
CA GLY A 179 14.01 -8.01 -12.99
C GLY A 179 12.80 -7.87 -13.91
N HIS A 180 11.91 -8.85 -13.89
CA HIS A 180 10.73 -8.94 -14.76
C HIS A 180 9.44 -8.85 -13.93
N HIS A 181 8.72 -7.72 -14.02
CA HIS A 181 7.48 -7.55 -13.26
C HIS A 181 6.37 -8.54 -13.69
N ASP A 182 6.44 -9.02 -14.92
CA ASP A 182 5.51 -9.98 -15.50
C ASP A 182 5.92 -11.45 -15.30
N ARG A 183 6.99 -11.70 -14.53
CA ARG A 183 7.48 -13.03 -14.14
C ARG A 183 7.79 -13.95 -15.33
N THR A 184 8.15 -13.37 -16.49
CA THR A 184 8.49 -14.11 -17.69
C THR A 184 9.61 -13.42 -18.46
N GLY A 185 10.48 -14.20 -19.09
CA GLY A 185 11.60 -13.62 -19.81
C GLY A 185 12.73 -14.60 -20.09
N GLY A 186 13.94 -14.07 -20.10
CA GLY A 186 15.19 -14.82 -20.29
C GLY A 186 16.19 -14.48 -19.20
N GLY A 187 17.48 -14.66 -19.48
CA GLY A 187 18.52 -14.38 -18.49
C GLY A 187 18.79 -15.54 -17.55
N THR A 188 19.56 -15.27 -16.49
CA THR A 188 19.98 -16.27 -15.52
C THR A 188 18.82 -16.73 -14.64
N ASN A 189 17.93 -15.80 -14.27
CA ASN A 189 16.71 -16.10 -13.52
C ASN A 189 15.47 -15.59 -14.29
N PRO A 190 14.99 -16.32 -15.31
CA PRO A 190 13.89 -15.88 -16.19
C PRO A 190 12.57 -15.58 -15.48
N THR A 191 12.41 -16.18 -14.31
CA THR A 191 11.42 -15.93 -13.28
C THR A 191 11.38 -14.52 -12.73
N SER A 192 12.58 -14.04 -12.38
CA SER A 192 12.80 -13.18 -11.22
C SER A 192 12.24 -11.78 -11.42
N TRP A 193 11.53 -11.27 -10.42
CA TRP A 193 10.97 -9.91 -10.44
C TRP A 193 12.02 -8.84 -10.15
N ASN A 194 13.14 -9.20 -9.51
CA ASN A 194 14.19 -8.29 -9.07
C ASN A 194 15.62 -8.62 -9.54
N SER A 195 15.90 -9.81 -10.09
CA SER A 195 17.28 -10.22 -10.42
C SER A 195 17.33 -11.25 -11.55
N ALA A 196 16.88 -10.89 -12.75
CA ALA A 196 16.82 -11.74 -13.92
C ALA A 196 18.12 -11.70 -14.76
N HIS A 197 18.53 -10.50 -15.18
CA HIS A 197 19.74 -10.28 -15.98
C HIS A 197 20.23 -8.83 -15.98
N ALA A 198 21.46 -8.63 -16.45
CA ALA A 198 22.05 -7.32 -16.70
C ALA A 198 21.40 -6.62 -17.91
N SER A 199 21.32 -5.29 -17.88
CA SER A 199 20.94 -4.47 -19.02
C SER A 199 22.04 -4.43 -20.08
N ARG A 200 21.69 -4.02 -21.31
CA ARG A 200 22.71 -3.75 -22.35
C ARG A 200 23.50 -2.46 -22.09
N GLY A 201 23.06 -1.66 -21.14
CA GLY A 201 23.64 -0.37 -20.79
C GLY A 201 22.59 0.55 -20.16
N CYS A 202 23.03 1.75 -19.80
CA CYS A 202 22.26 2.64 -18.93
C CYS A 202 21.43 3.71 -19.65
N SER A 203 21.66 3.90 -20.95
CA SER A 203 20.91 4.89 -21.75
C SER A 203 19.46 4.44 -21.99
N PRO A 204 18.52 5.37 -22.23
CA PRO A 204 17.15 5.01 -22.61
C PRO A 204 17.08 4.04 -23.80
N ALA A 205 17.94 4.24 -24.81
CA ALA A 205 17.99 3.38 -25.98
C ALA A 205 18.47 1.95 -25.63
N ASN A 206 19.47 1.83 -24.76
CA ASN A 206 19.98 0.54 -24.33
C ASN A 206 18.97 -0.22 -23.47
N LEU A 207 18.28 0.47 -22.55
CA LEU A 207 17.22 -0.13 -21.73
C LEU A 207 16.06 -0.65 -22.61
N ARG A 208 15.58 0.17 -23.56
CA ARG A 208 14.57 -0.26 -24.55
C ARG A 208 15.02 -1.42 -25.43
N SER A 209 16.28 -1.43 -25.84
CA SER A 209 16.82 -2.53 -26.64
C SER A 209 17.00 -3.83 -25.83
N THR A 210 17.03 -3.73 -24.50
CA THR A 210 17.09 -4.88 -23.58
C THR A 210 15.69 -5.47 -23.42
N GLY A 211 14.68 -4.61 -23.18
CA GLY A 211 13.31 -5.03 -22.90
C GLY A 211 12.56 -4.13 -21.91
N GLY A 212 13.22 -3.13 -21.33
CA GLY A 212 12.64 -2.20 -20.35
C GLY A 212 12.45 -0.79 -20.90
N ASP A 213 12.15 0.15 -20.00
CA ASP A 213 12.03 1.57 -20.35
C ASP A 213 12.47 2.49 -19.20
N GLY A 214 13.41 2.01 -18.38
CA GLY A 214 13.91 2.74 -17.20
C GLY A 214 12.88 2.86 -16.08
N LEU A 215 11.96 1.88 -15.97
CA LEU A 215 11.02 1.79 -14.87
C LEU A 215 11.67 1.15 -13.64
N PHE A 216 11.12 1.43 -12.48
CA PHE A 216 11.53 0.87 -11.18
C PHE A 216 10.30 0.75 -10.27
N TYR A 217 10.43 -0.07 -9.23
CA TYR A 217 9.38 -0.22 -8.22
C TYR A 217 9.49 0.88 -7.16
N CYS A 218 8.35 1.35 -6.69
CA CYS A 218 8.22 2.27 -5.59
C CYS A 218 7.46 1.57 -4.46
N PHE A 219 8.07 1.56 -3.27
CA PHE A 219 7.47 1.02 -2.07
C PHE A 219 7.36 2.12 -1.04
N ALA A 220 6.25 2.12 -0.33
CA ALA A 220 6.14 2.88 0.88
C ALA A 220 7.11 2.32 1.93
N ALA A 221 7.88 3.22 2.53
CA ALA A 221 8.87 2.94 3.56
C ALA A 221 8.47 3.47 4.92
N ASP A 222 7.44 4.31 4.97
CA ASP A 222 6.74 4.52 6.21
C ASP A 222 6.00 3.22 6.57
N LEU A 223 6.27 2.79 7.79
CA LEU A 223 5.24 2.19 8.62
C LEU A 223 4.01 3.08 8.47
N LEU A 224 2.89 2.51 8.00
CA LEU A 224 1.69 3.19 7.51
C LEU A 224 1.46 4.52 8.24
N PRO A 225 0.90 5.59 7.62
CA PRO A 225 0.45 6.80 8.34
C PRO A 225 -0.40 6.48 9.59
N LEU A 226 -0.90 5.25 9.64
CA LEU A 226 -1.57 4.68 10.76
C LEU A 226 -0.72 4.50 12.03
N LEU A 227 0.56 4.19 11.90
CA LEU A 227 1.50 4.05 13.02
C LEU A 227 1.81 5.39 13.70
N ILE A 228 1.76 6.51 12.94
CA ILE A 228 1.88 7.84 13.54
C ILE A 228 0.81 8.04 14.61
N ALA A 229 -0.43 7.59 14.36
CA ALA A 229 -1.51 7.74 15.33
C ALA A 229 -1.32 6.86 16.58
N LEU A 230 -0.56 5.77 16.47
CA LEU A 230 -0.18 4.93 17.60
C LEU A 230 0.93 5.55 18.45
N ASP A 231 1.82 6.33 17.85
CA ASP A 231 3.04 6.87 18.48
C ASP A 231 2.89 8.32 18.97
N ASP A 232 2.07 9.14 18.30
CA ASP A 232 1.94 10.56 18.57
C ASP A 232 1.00 10.87 19.76
N GLY A 233 0.42 9.84 20.38
CA GLY A 233 -0.52 9.98 21.48
C GLY A 233 -1.85 10.60 21.07
N SER A 234 -2.20 10.59 19.78
CA SER A 234 -3.51 11.05 19.31
C SER A 234 -4.63 10.09 19.70
N ILE A 235 -4.33 8.79 19.85
CA ILE A 235 -5.29 7.76 20.28
C ILE A 235 -5.00 7.30 21.70
N THR A 236 -5.53 8.04 22.68
CA THR A 236 -5.37 7.75 24.12
C THR A 236 -6.51 6.94 24.72
N ASN A 237 -7.65 6.85 24.03
CA ASN A 237 -8.78 6.05 24.49
C ASN A 237 -8.51 4.56 24.20
N PRO A 238 -8.52 3.67 25.22
CA PRO A 238 -8.21 2.26 25.01
C PRO A 238 -9.13 1.55 24.01
N SER A 239 -10.41 1.91 23.95
CA SER A 239 -11.35 1.33 23.01
C SER A 239 -11.12 1.81 21.58
N GLU A 240 -10.79 3.10 21.40
CA GLU A 240 -10.42 3.63 20.08
C GLU A 240 -9.10 3.03 19.60
N ARG A 241 -8.11 2.90 20.48
CA ARG A 241 -6.82 2.28 20.17
C ARG A 241 -6.99 0.83 19.78
N LEU A 242 -7.79 0.07 20.52
CA LEU A 242 -8.06 -1.33 20.18
C LEU A 242 -8.78 -1.44 18.83
N THR A 243 -9.82 -0.62 18.58
CA THR A 243 -10.48 -0.54 17.26
C THR A 243 -9.49 -0.22 16.16
N TYR A 244 -8.58 0.73 16.40
CA TYR A 244 -7.58 1.14 15.45
C TYR A 244 -6.61 0.00 15.07
N ILE A 245 -6.06 -0.67 16.08
CA ILE A 245 -5.12 -1.78 15.89
C ILE A 245 -5.82 -2.96 15.21
N HIS A 246 -7.04 -3.27 15.65
CA HIS A 246 -7.75 -4.48 15.28
C HIS A 246 -8.47 -4.38 13.94
N ASP A 247 -9.15 -3.27 13.71
CA ASP A 247 -10.08 -3.11 12.58
C ASP A 247 -9.45 -2.33 11.44
N LEU A 248 -8.51 -1.41 11.73
CA LEU A 248 -7.86 -0.58 10.72
C LEU A 248 -6.46 -1.08 10.34
N LEU A 249 -5.60 -1.37 11.34
CA LEU A 249 -4.29 -1.98 11.08
C LEU A 249 -4.40 -3.48 10.80
N GLY A 250 -5.44 -4.14 11.30
CA GLY A 250 -5.64 -5.57 11.08
C GLY A 250 -4.56 -6.43 11.74
N THR A 251 -3.97 -5.99 12.85
CA THR A 251 -2.94 -6.75 13.59
C THR A 251 -3.27 -6.93 15.07
N TRP A 252 -2.43 -7.66 15.80
CA TRP A 252 -2.50 -7.89 17.24
C TRP A 252 -1.82 -6.75 18.03
N ILE A 253 -2.30 -6.52 19.26
CA ILE A 253 -1.49 -5.78 20.23
C ILE A 253 -0.25 -6.63 20.55
N GLY A 254 0.93 -6.03 20.43
CA GLY A 254 2.20 -6.74 20.63
C GLY A 254 3.01 -6.96 19.35
N ASP A 255 2.36 -6.91 18.19
CA ASP A 255 3.02 -6.99 16.88
C ASP A 255 3.78 -5.69 16.60
N SER A 256 4.96 -5.56 17.19
CA SER A 256 5.80 -4.35 17.08
C SER A 256 6.33 -4.14 15.67
N ASN A 257 6.32 -5.22 14.91
CA ASN A 257 7.05 -5.38 13.69
C ASN A 257 6.10 -5.28 12.46
N LEU A 258 4.79 -5.26 12.73
CA LEU A 258 3.66 -5.17 11.82
C LEU A 258 3.64 -6.26 10.74
N ASP A 259 4.09 -7.47 11.07
CA ASP A 259 3.99 -8.62 10.15
C ASP A 259 2.63 -9.34 10.21
N GLY A 260 1.73 -8.84 11.08
CA GLY A 260 0.40 -9.38 11.31
C GLY A 260 0.35 -10.43 12.43
N GLU A 261 1.50 -10.77 13.02
CA GLU A 261 1.63 -11.77 14.08
C GLU A 261 2.17 -11.11 15.35
N PHE A 262 1.66 -11.51 16.51
CA PHE A 262 2.36 -11.24 17.77
C PHE A 262 3.08 -12.52 18.19
N ASN A 263 4.40 -12.55 18.14
CA ASN A 263 5.20 -13.73 18.43
C ASN A 263 6.53 -13.36 19.10
N SER A 264 7.41 -14.36 19.28
CA SER A 264 8.71 -14.14 19.93
C SER A 264 9.64 -13.15 19.20
N ALA A 265 9.49 -12.95 17.89
CA ALA A 265 10.29 -11.98 17.13
C ALA A 265 10.00 -10.54 17.58
N ASP A 266 8.73 -10.20 17.84
CA ASP A 266 8.35 -8.88 18.35
C ASP A 266 8.98 -8.59 19.71
N LEU A 267 8.94 -9.58 20.60
CA LEU A 267 9.53 -9.46 21.94
C LEU A 267 11.04 -9.24 21.85
N VAL A 268 11.73 -9.98 20.98
CA VAL A 268 13.17 -9.79 20.76
C VAL A 268 13.44 -8.37 20.25
N GLU A 269 12.60 -7.85 19.34
CA GLU A 269 12.76 -6.52 18.76
C GLU A 269 12.61 -5.41 19.80
N VAL A 270 11.54 -5.40 20.59
CA VAL A 270 11.31 -4.36 21.61
C VAL A 270 12.38 -4.37 22.70
N PHE A 271 12.91 -5.54 23.08
CA PHE A 271 14.01 -5.61 24.04
C PHE A 271 15.35 -5.17 23.45
N GLN A 272 15.57 -5.30 22.14
CA GLN A 272 16.75 -4.75 21.47
C GLN A 272 16.75 -3.22 21.45
N ALA A 273 15.57 -2.58 21.52
CA ALA A 273 15.46 -1.13 21.63
C ALA A 273 15.98 -0.59 22.98
N ASN A 274 16.11 -1.44 24.01
CA ASN A 274 16.57 -1.10 25.35
C ASN A 274 15.72 -0.01 26.06
N GLN A 275 14.41 0.00 25.84
CA GLN A 275 13.49 0.99 26.44
C GLN A 275 12.60 0.42 27.55
N TYR A 276 12.68 -0.89 27.82
CA TYR A 276 11.86 -1.52 28.86
C TYR A 276 12.26 -1.01 30.25
N GLU A 277 11.35 -0.31 30.92
CA GLU A 277 11.55 0.25 32.27
C GLU A 277 12.89 0.99 32.42
N ASP A 278 13.30 1.74 31.39
CA ASP A 278 14.61 2.42 31.33
C ASP A 278 14.65 3.73 32.15
N GLY A 279 13.49 4.26 32.53
CA GLY A 279 13.31 5.51 33.27
C GLY A 279 13.47 6.78 32.43
N ILE A 280 13.53 6.66 31.10
CA ILE A 280 13.57 7.79 30.16
C ILE A 280 12.14 8.09 29.70
N ILE A 281 11.66 9.27 30.06
CA ILE A 281 10.27 9.64 29.79
C ILE A 281 10.04 9.88 28.28
N ALA A 282 8.98 9.28 27.75
CA ALA A 282 8.38 9.48 26.45
C ALA A 282 9.34 9.21 25.27
N ASN A 283 10.19 8.18 25.37
CA ASN A 283 11.09 7.76 24.30
C ASN A 283 10.62 6.53 23.52
N SER A 284 9.48 5.92 23.89
CA SER A 284 8.94 4.73 23.25
C SER A 284 7.90 5.04 22.18
N THR A 285 7.86 4.16 21.19
CA THR A 285 6.90 4.08 20.10
C THR A 285 6.34 2.65 20.07
N TRP A 286 5.32 2.40 19.27
CA TRP A 286 4.77 1.06 19.06
C TRP A 286 5.85 0.01 18.73
N VAL A 287 6.77 0.36 17.83
CA VAL A 287 7.86 -0.53 17.38
C VAL A 287 8.85 -0.83 18.52
N THR A 288 8.96 0.08 19.50
CA THR A 288 9.85 -0.11 20.66
C THR A 288 9.11 -0.52 21.92
N GLY A 289 7.80 -0.83 21.83
CA GLY A 289 7.01 -1.49 22.87
C GLY A 289 5.90 -0.65 23.51
N ASP A 290 5.67 0.60 23.10
CA ASP A 290 4.55 1.44 23.57
C ASP A 290 3.22 1.00 22.94
N TRP A 291 2.73 -0.16 23.35
CA TRP A 291 1.47 -0.69 22.84
C TRP A 291 0.25 -0.07 23.51
N SER A 292 0.41 0.55 24.68
CA SER A 292 -0.64 1.28 25.38
C SER A 292 -0.84 2.73 24.89
N GLY A 293 0.17 3.32 24.27
CA GLY A 293 0.16 4.68 23.71
C GLY A 293 0.51 5.77 24.71
N ASP A 294 1.13 5.42 25.84
CA ASP A 294 1.55 6.36 26.89
C ASP A 294 3.00 6.85 26.72
N ARG A 295 3.67 6.39 25.65
CA ARG A 295 5.05 6.68 25.24
C ARG A 295 6.12 6.05 26.12
N GLU A 296 5.76 5.05 26.92
CA GLU A 296 6.68 4.27 27.74
C GLU A 296 6.57 2.79 27.38
N PHE A 297 7.69 2.08 27.28
CA PHE A 297 7.66 0.62 27.24
C PHE A 297 7.84 0.05 28.65
N ASN A 298 6.77 -0.49 29.24
CA ASN A 298 6.83 -1.06 30.59
C ASN A 298 5.98 -2.33 30.75
N SER A 299 5.94 -2.87 31.97
CA SER A 299 5.15 -4.05 32.30
C SER A 299 3.68 -3.95 31.86
N SER A 300 3.10 -2.75 31.85
CA SER A 300 1.69 -2.54 31.48
C SER A 300 1.43 -2.84 30.00
N ASP A 301 2.36 -2.51 29.11
CA ASP A 301 2.27 -2.83 27.67
C ASP A 301 2.32 -4.33 27.45
N LEU A 302 3.25 -5.02 28.13
CA LEU A 302 3.34 -6.48 28.08
C LEU A 302 2.02 -7.12 28.54
N VAL A 303 1.46 -6.67 29.66
CA VAL A 303 0.16 -7.16 30.13
C VAL A 303 -0.94 -6.89 29.10
N LEU A 304 -0.95 -5.71 28.48
CA LEU A 304 -1.93 -5.35 27.45
C LEU A 304 -1.84 -6.28 26.23
N ALA A 305 -0.64 -6.52 25.69
CA ALA A 305 -0.45 -7.41 24.54
C ALA A 305 -0.84 -8.85 24.84
N PHE A 306 -0.47 -9.38 26.02
CA PHE A 306 -0.87 -10.74 26.41
C PHE A 306 -2.38 -10.86 26.73
N GLN A 307 -3.03 -9.77 27.17
CA GLN A 307 -4.48 -9.74 27.35
C GLN A 307 -5.24 -9.76 26.01
N ASP A 308 -4.63 -9.29 24.92
CA ASP A 308 -5.17 -9.39 23.57
C ASP A 308 -5.20 -10.84 23.04
N ALA A 309 -4.46 -11.74 23.70
CA ALA A 309 -4.41 -13.18 23.43
C ALA A 309 -3.97 -13.56 22.01
N GLY A 310 -3.22 -12.69 21.32
CA GLY A 310 -2.67 -12.92 19.98
C GLY A 310 -1.32 -13.66 19.94
N PHE A 311 -0.67 -13.86 21.09
CA PHE A 311 0.70 -14.40 21.13
C PHE A 311 0.79 -15.82 20.55
N GLU A 312 1.62 -16.00 19.53
CA GLU A 312 1.84 -17.26 18.80
C GLU A 312 0.55 -17.84 18.17
N MET A 313 -0.43 -16.97 17.89
CA MET A 313 -1.68 -17.35 17.20
C MET A 313 -1.58 -17.25 15.66
N GLY A 314 -0.45 -16.76 15.14
CA GLY A 314 -0.20 -16.47 13.73
C GLY A 314 -0.90 -15.20 13.26
N GLN A 315 -0.97 -15.04 11.93
CA GLN A 315 -1.60 -13.86 11.32
C GLN A 315 -3.01 -13.61 11.83
N ARG A 316 -3.27 -12.36 12.23
CA ARG A 316 -4.60 -11.94 12.62
C ARG A 316 -5.57 -12.13 11.43
N PRO A 317 -6.74 -12.78 11.64
CA PRO A 317 -7.73 -12.93 10.59
C PRO A 317 -8.23 -11.55 10.13
N THR A 318 -8.08 -11.24 8.85
CA THR A 318 -8.70 -10.05 8.26
C THR A 318 -10.21 -10.15 8.41
N ILE A 319 -10.83 -9.12 8.99
CA ILE A 319 -12.28 -9.03 9.01
C ILE A 319 -12.69 -8.75 7.58
N ILE A 320 -13.15 -9.79 6.86
CA ILE A 320 -13.87 -9.58 5.59
C ILE A 320 -15.01 -8.64 5.95
N ALA A 321 -14.92 -7.38 5.50
CA ALA A 321 -15.96 -6.40 5.68
C ALA A 321 -17.28 -7.05 5.26
N VAL A 322 -18.13 -7.37 6.24
CA VAL A 322 -19.46 -7.88 5.98
C VAL A 322 -20.16 -6.75 5.23
N PRO A 323 -20.61 -6.94 3.98
CA PRO A 323 -21.45 -5.93 3.35
C PRO A 323 -22.66 -5.76 4.26
N GLU A 324 -22.77 -4.60 4.91
CA GLU A 324 -23.82 -4.24 5.86
C GLU A 324 -25.17 -4.84 5.41
N PRO A 325 -25.76 -5.80 6.17
CA PRO A 325 -26.98 -6.44 5.72
C PRO A 325 -28.15 -5.48 5.96
N SER A 326 -28.88 -5.18 4.89
CA SER A 326 -30.34 -4.96 4.92
C SER A 326 -30.91 -3.71 5.60
N GLY A 327 -30.12 -2.70 5.98
CA GLY A 327 -30.66 -1.42 6.46
C GLY A 327 -31.58 -0.74 5.42
N VAL A 328 -31.14 -0.67 4.17
CA VAL A 328 -31.91 -0.10 3.05
C VAL A 328 -33.15 -0.95 2.72
N LEU A 329 -33.05 -2.27 2.85
CA LEU A 329 -34.16 -3.19 2.56
C LEU A 329 -35.27 -3.08 3.63
N LEU A 330 -34.90 -2.97 4.91
CA LEU A 330 -35.84 -2.79 6.02
C LEU A 330 -36.54 -1.43 5.95
N ILE A 331 -35.82 -0.38 5.55
CA ILE A 331 -36.40 0.95 5.32
C ILE A 331 -37.38 0.92 4.13
N ALA A 332 -37.02 0.27 3.02
CA ALA A 332 -37.89 0.13 1.86
C ALA A 332 -39.17 -0.66 2.18
N VAL A 333 -39.06 -1.76 2.93
CA VAL A 333 -40.22 -2.55 3.38
C VAL A 333 -41.10 -1.73 4.34
N GLY A 334 -40.50 -0.93 5.22
CA GLY A 334 -41.23 0.00 6.10
C GLY A 334 -42.05 1.04 5.35
N PHE A 335 -41.50 1.63 4.28
CA PHE A 335 -42.22 2.60 3.44
C PHE A 335 -43.37 1.96 2.65
N VAL A 336 -43.20 0.73 2.16
CA VAL A 336 -44.28 0.00 1.46
C VAL A 336 -45.42 -0.36 2.42
N ALA A 337 -45.11 -0.81 3.64
CA ALA A 337 -46.12 -1.11 4.66
C ALA A 337 -46.93 0.13 5.08
N LEU A 338 -46.27 1.28 5.24
CA LEU A 338 -46.92 2.56 5.55
C LEU A 338 -47.79 3.07 4.40
N ALA A 339 -47.38 2.87 3.15
CA ALA A 339 -48.17 3.23 1.97
C ALA A 339 -49.43 2.36 1.82
N GLN A 340 -49.35 1.06 2.13
CA GLN A 340 -50.49 0.15 2.10
C GLN A 340 -51.50 0.40 3.23
N LEU A 341 -51.04 0.79 4.42
CA LEU A 341 -51.92 1.19 5.52
C LEU A 341 -52.68 2.51 5.26
N ARG A 342 -52.16 3.37 4.38
CA ARG A 342 -52.79 4.66 4.02
C ARG A 342 -53.85 4.51 2.92
N THR A 343 -53.75 3.48 2.09
CA THR A 343 -54.71 3.19 1.01
C THR A 343 -55.90 2.36 1.47
N SER A 344 -55.78 1.61 2.57
CA SER A 344 -56.88 0.84 3.17
C SER A 344 -57.81 1.63 4.09
N ARG A 345 -57.47 2.89 4.41
CA ARG A 345 -58.28 3.81 5.25
C ARG A 345 -59.07 4.85 4.44
N ARG A 346 -59.21 4.67 3.13
CA ARG A 346 -60.07 5.50 2.26
C ARG A 346 -61.18 4.66 1.66
#